data_AF-A0AAX2DP72-F1
#
_entry.id   AF-A0AAX2DP72-F1
#
_cell.length_a   1.000
_cell.length_b   1.000
_cell.length_c   1.000
_cell.angle_alpha   90.00
_cell.angle_beta   90.00
_cell.angle_gamma   90.00
#
_symmetry.space_group_name_H-M   'P 1'
#
loop_
_entity.id
_entity.type
_entity.pdbx_description
1 polymer ?
#
loop_
_entity_poly.entity_id
_entity_poly.type
_entity_poly.pdbx_seq_one_letter_code
_entity_poly.pdbx_strand_id
1 'polypeptide(L)'
;MTTVKIKEQTLDKHAGKIESSMESMEYLPMKDGNMSYTQSNSVDNYRHALLDFLESVEAFQGIVQTDAKRISKIGKSMAATDKKAAQEISKGMN
;
A
#
# COMPACT_ATOMS: atom_id res chain seq x y z
N MET A 1 27.65 -15.92 44.41
CA MET A 1 28.31 -16.21 43.11
C MET A 1 27.66 -17.45 42.53
N THR A 2 26.95 -17.33 41.41
CA THR A 2 26.26 -18.46 40.78
C THR A 2 27.20 -19.10 39.77
N THR A 3 27.75 -20.27 40.09
CA THR A 3 28.65 -20.99 39.18
C THR A 3 27.83 -21.64 38.08
N VAL A 4 27.92 -21.14 36.86
CA VAL A 4 27.27 -21.74 35.69
C VAL A 4 27.98 -23.05 35.36
N LYS A 5 27.30 -24.18 35.52
CA LYS A 5 27.79 -25.49 35.11
C LYS A 5 27.34 -25.78 33.68
N ILE A 6 28.25 -25.69 32.72
CA ILE A 6 27.99 -26.05 31.32
C ILE A 6 28.12 -27.56 31.17
N LYS A 7 27.12 -28.20 30.56
CA LYS A 7 27.15 -29.62 30.18
C LYS A 7 27.24 -29.71 28.67
N GLU A 8 28.42 -30.06 28.17
CA GLU A 8 28.74 -30.20 26.74
C GLU A 8 27.71 -31.05 25.99
N GLN A 9 27.39 -32.24 26.50
CA GLN A 9 26.36 -33.13 25.94
C GLN A 9 24.97 -32.47 25.78
N THR A 10 24.63 -31.50 26.64
CA THR A 10 23.36 -30.76 26.53
C THR A 10 23.44 -29.72 25.42
N LEU A 11 24.58 -29.06 25.25
CA LEU A 11 24.81 -28.14 24.14
C LEU A 11 24.81 -28.87 22.80
N ASP A 12 25.49 -30.02 22.71
CA ASP A 12 25.51 -30.83 21.47
C ASP A 12 24.12 -31.31 21.08
N LYS A 13 23.32 -31.74 22.06
CA LYS A 13 21.92 -32.12 21.83
C LYS A 13 21.08 -30.94 21.32
N HIS A 14 21.32 -29.73 21.80
CA HIS A 14 20.64 -28.54 21.32
C HIS A 14 21.14 -28.14 19.91
N ALA A 15 22.44 -28.25 19.64
CA ALA A 15 23.02 -28.01 18.34
C ALA A 15 22.44 -28.94 17.28
N GLY A 16 22.41 -30.26 17.53
CA GLY A 16 21.81 -31.23 16.60
C GLY A 16 20.31 -31.01 16.38
N LYS A 17 19.57 -30.53 17.39
CA LYS A 17 18.16 -30.14 17.21
C LYS A 17 18.01 -28.92 16.30
N ILE A 18 18.87 -27.92 16.45
CA ILE A 18 18.88 -26.74 15.58
C ILE A 18 19.21 -27.16 14.14
N GLU A 19 20.25 -27.98 13.95
CA GLU A 19 20.67 -28.51 12.66
C GLU A 19 19.54 -29.27 11.96
N SER A 20 18.89 -30.23 12.64
CA SER A 20 17.74 -30.96 12.09
C SER A 20 16.53 -30.07 11.78
N SER A 21 16.34 -28.98 12.52
CA SER A 21 15.26 -28.02 12.26
C SER A 21 15.57 -27.15 11.04
N MET A 22 16.85 -26.88 10.77
CA MET A 22 17.31 -26.15 9.59
C MET A 22 17.17 -26.98 8.32
N GLU A 23 17.41 -28.30 8.35
CA GLU A 23 17.13 -29.20 7.22
C GLU A 23 15.65 -29.14 6.78
N SER A 24 14.72 -29.00 7.72
CA SER A 24 13.29 -28.85 7.41
C SER A 24 12.87 -27.47 6.89
N MET A 25 13.73 -26.46 7.07
CA MET A 25 13.55 -25.10 6.57
C MET A 25 14.29 -24.87 5.25
N GLU A 26 14.92 -25.89 4.69
CA GLU A 26 15.61 -25.79 3.41
C GLU A 26 14.60 -25.48 2.31
N TYR A 27 14.55 -24.20 1.94
CA TYR A 27 13.73 -23.73 0.84
C TYR A 27 14.36 -24.20 -0.47
N LEU A 28 13.92 -25.37 -0.96
CA LEU A 28 14.37 -25.98 -2.21
C LEU A 28 13.29 -25.87 -3.31
N PRO A 29 12.99 -24.67 -3.83
CA PRO A 29 11.98 -24.47 -4.87
C PRO A 29 12.28 -25.21 -6.18
N MET A 30 13.51 -25.68 -6.37
CA MET A 30 13.96 -26.45 -7.54
C MET A 30 13.88 -27.98 -7.35
N LYS A 31 13.59 -28.46 -6.15
CA LYS A 31 13.42 -29.90 -5.90
C LYS A 31 12.02 -30.32 -6.36
N ASP A 32 11.94 -31.45 -7.06
CA ASP A 32 10.70 -32.07 -7.54
C ASP A 32 9.83 -31.24 -8.50
N GLY A 33 10.40 -30.22 -9.16
CA GLY A 33 9.67 -29.44 -10.17
C GLY A 33 8.60 -28.50 -9.62
N ASN A 34 8.66 -28.16 -8.32
CA ASN A 34 7.62 -27.40 -7.61
C ASN A 34 7.64 -25.88 -7.87
N MET A 35 8.45 -25.40 -8.83
CA MET A 35 8.58 -23.97 -9.19
C MET A 35 7.30 -23.37 -9.77
N SER A 36 6.47 -24.16 -10.45
CA SER A 36 5.27 -23.69 -11.12
C SER A 36 4.19 -23.20 -10.14
N TYR A 37 4.20 -23.65 -8.88
CA TYR A 37 3.13 -23.36 -7.93
C TYR A 37 3.44 -22.21 -6.95
N THR A 38 4.72 -21.92 -6.65
CA THR A 38 5.05 -21.22 -5.38
C THR A 38 5.72 -19.84 -5.49
N GLN A 39 6.40 -19.48 -6.59
CA GLN A 39 7.06 -18.15 -6.68
C GLN A 39 6.63 -17.29 -7.87
N SER A 40 6.35 -17.88 -9.04
CA SER A 40 5.92 -17.07 -10.18
C SER A 40 4.62 -16.34 -9.88
N ASN A 41 3.65 -16.97 -9.22
CA ASN A 41 2.38 -16.31 -8.92
C ASN A 41 2.49 -15.25 -7.82
N SER A 42 3.31 -15.41 -6.78
CA SER A 42 3.34 -14.45 -5.67
C SER A 42 4.08 -13.16 -6.04
N VAL A 43 5.21 -13.26 -6.75
CA VAL A 43 5.95 -12.09 -7.25
C VAL A 43 5.18 -11.40 -8.37
N ASP A 44 4.55 -12.17 -9.26
CA ASP A 44 3.74 -11.61 -10.34
C ASP A 44 2.46 -10.95 -9.80
N ASN A 45 1.77 -11.55 -8.83
CA ASN A 45 0.62 -10.93 -8.16
C ASN A 45 1.03 -9.65 -7.42
N TYR A 46 2.19 -9.65 -6.75
CA TYR A 46 2.70 -8.45 -6.09
C TYR A 46 3.01 -7.33 -7.10
N ARG A 47 3.62 -7.68 -8.23
CA ARG A 47 3.88 -6.73 -9.32
C ARG A 47 2.58 -6.17 -9.88
N HIS A 48 1.59 -7.01 -10.18
CA HIS A 48 0.28 -6.56 -10.66
C HIS A 48 -0.41 -5.65 -9.66
N ALA A 49 -0.44 -6.01 -8.37
CA ALA A 49 -1.03 -5.18 -7.33
C ALA A 49 -0.37 -3.80 -7.20
N LEU A 50 0.96 -3.71 -7.39
CA LEU A 50 1.67 -2.43 -7.40
C LEU A 50 1.32 -1.56 -8.62
N LEU A 51 1.14 -2.18 -9.79
CA LEU A 51 0.73 -1.47 -11.01
C LEU A 51 -0.72 -0.97 -10.89
N ASP A 52 -1.64 -1.82 -10.45
CA ASP A 52 -3.05 -1.46 -10.22
C ASP A 52 -3.18 -0.29 -9.23
N PHE A 53 -2.35 -0.30 -8.18
CA PHE A 53 -2.29 0.80 -7.22
C PHE A 53 -1.81 2.10 -7.86
N LEU A 54 -0.76 2.05 -8.69
CA LEU A 54 -0.24 3.22 -9.38
C LEU A 54 -1.29 3.83 -10.32
N GLU A 55 -1.95 2.99 -11.13
CA GLU A 55 -3.03 3.42 -12.03
C GLU A 55 -4.19 4.07 -11.25
N SER A 56 -4.56 3.49 -10.10
CA SER A 56 -5.60 4.05 -9.24
C SER A 56 -5.23 5.43 -8.68
N VAL A 57 -3.96 5.62 -8.30
CA VAL A 57 -3.46 6.92 -7.81
C VAL A 57 -3.46 7.97 -8.92
N GLU A 58 -3.05 7.60 -10.14
CA GLU A 58 -3.10 8.49 -11.31
C GLU A 58 -4.55 8.89 -11.65
N ALA A 59 -5.48 7.94 -11.64
CA ALA A 59 -6.90 8.21 -11.84
C ALA A 59 -7.45 9.17 -10.78
N PHE A 60 -7.09 8.98 -9.51
CA PHE A 60 -7.50 9.87 -8.42
C PHE A 60 -6.98 11.31 -8.61
N GLN A 61 -5.74 11.48 -9.06
CA GLN A 61 -5.19 12.79 -9.38
C GLN A 61 -6.03 13.51 -10.46
N GLY A 62 -6.46 12.80 -11.50
CA GLY A 62 -7.36 13.34 -12.53
C GLY A 62 -8.71 13.79 -11.99
N ILE A 63 -9.29 13.04 -11.06
CA ILE A 63 -10.55 13.39 -10.38
C ILE A 63 -10.38 14.67 -9.58
N VAL A 64 -9.33 14.77 -8.76
CA VAL A 64 -9.07 15.95 -7.92
C VAL A 64 -8.89 17.21 -8.78
N GLN A 65 -8.16 17.12 -9.90
CA GLN A 65 -8.02 18.25 -10.82
C GLN A 65 -9.36 18.67 -11.44
N THR A 66 -10.21 17.71 -11.78
CA THR A 66 -11.54 17.98 -12.32
C THR A 66 -12.43 18.67 -11.29
N ASP A 67 -12.40 18.20 -10.05
CA ASP A 67 -13.19 18.80 -8.97
C ASP A 67 -12.69 20.19 -8.59
N ALA A 68 -11.38 20.43 -8.59
CA ALA A 68 -10.84 21.79 -8.42
C ALA A 68 -11.37 22.77 -9.48
N LYS A 69 -11.45 22.35 -10.74
CA LYS A 69 -12.03 23.17 -11.83
C LYS A 69 -13.53 23.41 -11.61
N ARG A 70 -14.27 22.39 -11.16
CA ARG A 70 -15.71 22.51 -10.86
C ARG A 70 -15.97 23.49 -9.72
N ILE A 71 -15.23 23.37 -8.61
CA ILE A 71 -15.33 24.27 -7.46
C ILE A 71 -15.04 25.71 -7.89
N SER A 72 -13.98 25.93 -8.68
CA SER A 72 -13.66 27.27 -9.20
C SER A 72 -14.81 27.84 -10.04
N LYS A 73 -15.43 27.02 -10.91
CA LYS A 73 -16.56 27.44 -11.74
C LYS A 73 -17.79 27.78 -10.91
N ILE A 74 -18.09 26.98 -9.88
CA ILE A 74 -19.18 27.25 -8.93
C ILE A 74 -18.93 28.57 -8.21
N GLY A 75 -17.73 28.77 -7.65
CA GLY A 75 -17.38 30.02 -6.95
C GLY A 75 -17.53 31.26 -7.84
N LYS A 76 -17.06 31.20 -9.08
CA LYS A 76 -17.25 32.29 -10.07
C LYS A 76 -18.72 32.54 -10.36
N SER A 77 -19.52 31.48 -10.51
CA SER A 77 -20.96 31.62 -10.76
C SER A 77 -21.69 32.24 -9.57
N MET A 78 -21.37 31.83 -8.34
CA MET A 78 -21.97 32.37 -7.13
C MET A 78 -21.63 33.86 -6.96
N ALA A 79 -20.35 34.24 -7.14
CA ALA A 79 -19.94 35.64 -7.08
C ALA A 79 -20.66 36.51 -8.14
N ALA A 80 -20.89 35.97 -9.34
CA ALA A 80 -21.64 36.68 -10.38
C ALA A 80 -23.12 36.84 -10.01
N THR A 81 -23.73 35.80 -9.43
CA THR A 81 -25.12 35.85 -8.93
C THR A 81 -25.26 36.87 -7.81
N ASP A 82 -24.36 36.86 -6.83
CA ASP A 82 -24.37 37.82 -5.71
C ASP A 82 -24.23 39.26 -6.20
N LYS A 83 -23.32 39.51 -7.15
CA LYS A 83 -23.16 40.84 -7.76
C LYS A 83 -24.44 41.31 -8.46
N LYS A 84 -25.11 40.41 -9.19
CA LYS A 84 -26.39 40.74 -9.85
C LYS A 84 -27.49 41.02 -8.81
N ALA A 85 -27.60 40.19 -7.79
CA ALA A 85 -28.59 40.39 -6.71
C ALA A 85 -28.38 41.73 -6.02
N ALA A 86 -27.13 42.07 -5.67
CA ALA A 86 -26.80 43.37 -5.06
C ALA A 86 -27.16 44.56 -5.96
N GLN A 87 -26.93 44.45 -7.28
CA GLN A 87 -27.32 45.49 -8.24
C GLN A 87 -28.83 45.68 -8.31
N GLU A 88 -29.61 44.59 -8.37
CA GLU A 88 -31.07 44.66 -8.42
C GLU A 88 -31.65 45.25 -7.12
N ILE A 89 -31.13 44.89 -5.95
CA ILE A 89 -31.51 45.51 -4.67
C ILE A 89 -31.21 47.02 -4.71
N SER A 90 -30.03 47.43 -5.18
CA SER A 90 -29.69 48.86 -5.25
C SER A 90 -30.60 49.66 -6.18
N LYS A 91 -31.09 49.03 -7.26
CA LYS A 91 -32.03 49.67 -8.19
C LYS A 91 -33.43 49.81 -7.59
N GLY A 92 -33.88 48.83 -6.81
CA GLY A 92 -35.19 48.87 -6.15
C GLY A 92 -35.27 49.80 -4.94
N MET A 93 -34.14 50.34 -4.47
CA MET A 93 -34.06 51.32 -3.38
C MET A 93 -34.06 52.79 -3.84
N ASN A 94 -34.00 53.04 -5.15
CA ASN A 94 -34.06 54.39 -5.75
C ASN A 94 -35.45 54.72 -6.29
#